data_AF-A0A3M1B733-F1
#
_entry.id   AF-A0A3M1B733-F1
#
_cell.length_a   1.000
_cell.length_b   1.000
_cell.length_c   1.000
_cell.angle_alpha   90.00
_cell.angle_beta   90.00
_cell.angle_gamma   90.00
#
_symmetry.space_group_name_H-M   'P 1'
#
loop_
_entity.id
_entity.type
_entity.pdbx_description
1 polymer ?
#
loop_
_entity_poly.entity_id
_entity_poly.type
_entity_poly.pdbx_seq_one_letter_code
_entity_poly.pdbx_strand_id
1 'polypeptide(L)'
;MTKQEQIKLGKILWAIADELRGSMNADDFRDYMLSFLFLRYLSDNYEDAARSELGADWPELPADDRRSPLAVWYEQNPEDIEEFEKVMRRKVHYVIRPQYLWSSIAELARTQSDKLLSTLEHGFKHIENESFSSNFQGLFSEINLTSEKLGKNYKQRNERLCVIIQKIAEGLAEFPSERDLLGDAYEYLIGQFASGNGTEASEFYT
;
A
#
# COMPACT_ATOMS: atom_id res chain seq x y z
N MET A 1 15.61 -8.94 14.42
CA MET A 1 15.49 -9.43 13.03
C MET A 1 16.87 -9.53 12.40
N THR A 2 17.10 -10.47 11.47
CA THR A 2 18.42 -10.65 10.84
C THR A 2 18.51 -9.91 9.50
N LYS A 3 19.69 -9.37 9.17
CA LYS A 3 20.00 -8.77 7.85
C LYS A 3 19.61 -9.66 6.65
N GLN A 4 19.43 -10.96 6.88
CA GLN A 4 18.98 -11.93 5.87
C GLN A 4 17.51 -11.79 5.47
N GLU A 5 16.60 -11.45 6.40
CA GLU A 5 15.17 -11.31 6.12
C GLU A 5 14.89 -10.07 5.25
N GLN A 6 15.59 -8.97 5.52
CA GLN A 6 15.57 -7.73 4.73
C GLN A 6 15.99 -7.99 3.27
N ILE A 7 17.13 -8.68 3.09
CA ILE A 7 17.66 -9.04 1.76
C ILE A 7 16.69 -9.99 1.05
N LYS A 8 16.00 -10.88 1.77
CA LYS A 8 15.03 -11.82 1.19
C LYS A 8 13.81 -11.08 0.66
N LEU A 9 13.22 -10.18 1.45
CA LEU A 9 12.05 -9.39 1.04
C LEU A 9 12.39 -8.49 -0.15
N GLY A 10 13.51 -7.78 -0.07
CA GLY A 10 14.01 -6.97 -1.18
C GLY A 10 14.23 -7.76 -2.48
N LYS A 11 14.75 -8.99 -2.39
CA LYS A 11 14.91 -9.88 -3.55
C LYS A 11 13.58 -10.37 -4.12
N ILE A 12 12.58 -10.66 -3.28
CA ILE A 12 11.26 -11.09 -3.74
C ILE A 12 10.57 -9.93 -4.47
N LEU A 13 10.60 -8.72 -3.88
CA LEU A 13 10.03 -7.53 -4.50
C LEU A 13 10.73 -7.17 -5.81
N TRP A 14 12.07 -7.34 -5.87
CA TRP A 14 12.82 -7.19 -7.10
C TRP A 14 12.48 -8.24 -8.15
N ALA A 15 12.32 -9.51 -7.76
CA ALA A 15 11.94 -10.58 -8.69
C ALA A 15 10.53 -10.33 -9.27
N ILE A 16 9.59 -9.89 -8.43
CA ILE A 16 8.26 -9.44 -8.87
C ILE A 16 8.39 -8.27 -9.85
N ALA A 17 9.28 -7.32 -9.57
CA ALA A 17 9.54 -6.20 -10.47
C ALA A 17 10.11 -6.64 -11.82
N ASP A 18 11.08 -7.55 -11.84
CA ASP A 18 11.65 -8.07 -13.08
C ASP A 18 10.62 -8.87 -13.91
N GLU A 19 9.73 -9.62 -13.25
CA GLU A 19 8.64 -10.36 -13.91
C GLU A 19 7.56 -9.42 -14.48
N LEU A 20 7.21 -8.37 -13.73
CA LEU A 20 6.04 -7.53 -14.01
C LEU A 20 6.35 -6.21 -14.68
N ARG A 21 7.62 -5.79 -14.80
CA ARG A 21 7.95 -4.55 -15.51
C ARG A 21 7.58 -4.65 -16.98
N GLY A 22 7.77 -5.80 -17.64
CA GLY A 22 7.46 -5.96 -19.07
C GLY A 22 8.11 -4.87 -19.91
N SER A 23 7.29 -4.00 -20.53
CA SER A 23 7.75 -2.82 -21.30
C SER A 23 8.05 -1.57 -20.45
N MET A 24 7.83 -1.61 -19.15
CA MET A 24 8.22 -0.55 -18.22
C MET A 24 9.71 -0.63 -17.90
N ASN A 25 10.36 0.53 -17.87
CA ASN A 25 11.69 0.72 -17.29
C ASN A 25 11.64 0.50 -15.77
N ALA A 26 12.79 0.18 -15.19
CA ALA A 26 12.93 -0.11 -13.77
C ALA A 26 12.51 1.08 -12.88
N ASP A 27 12.80 2.31 -13.31
CA ASP A 27 12.39 3.53 -12.59
C ASP A 27 10.89 3.67 -12.47
N ASP A 28 10.15 3.57 -13.58
CA ASP A 28 8.70 3.70 -13.52
C ASP A 28 8.12 2.63 -12.59
N PHE A 29 8.61 1.39 -12.67
CA PHE A 29 8.11 0.30 -11.84
C PHE A 29 8.46 0.47 -10.35
N ARG A 30 9.64 1.03 -10.03
CA ARG A 30 10.03 1.40 -8.67
C ARG A 30 8.95 2.26 -8.02
N ASP A 31 8.48 3.28 -8.72
CA ASP A 31 7.57 4.26 -8.13
C ASP A 31 6.21 3.61 -7.76
N TYR A 32 5.75 2.60 -8.51
CA TYR A 32 4.60 1.77 -8.10
C TYR A 32 4.92 0.94 -6.86
N MET A 33 6.06 0.25 -6.85
CA MET A 33 6.45 -0.61 -5.71
C MET A 33 6.55 0.19 -4.41
N LEU A 34 7.26 1.32 -4.43
CA LEU A 34 7.42 2.19 -3.28
C LEU A 34 6.06 2.73 -2.80
N SER A 35 5.21 3.18 -3.73
CA SER A 35 3.86 3.67 -3.40
C SER A 35 2.98 2.59 -2.75
N PHE A 36 3.02 1.35 -3.25
CA PHE A 36 2.22 0.26 -2.71
C PHE A 36 2.73 -0.26 -1.37
N LEU A 37 4.06 -0.33 -1.18
CA LEU A 37 4.64 -0.65 0.12
C LEU A 37 4.31 0.42 1.15
N PHE A 38 4.34 1.69 0.74
CA PHE A 38 3.98 2.79 1.60
C PHE A 38 2.49 2.78 1.96
N LEU A 39 1.60 2.47 1.00
CA LEU A 39 0.17 2.25 1.28
C LEU A 39 -0.03 1.11 2.28
N ARG A 40 0.68 -0.03 2.11
CA ARG A 40 0.65 -1.14 3.08
C ARG A 40 1.07 -0.66 4.46
N TYR A 41 2.21 0.03 4.55
CA TYR A 41 2.73 0.53 5.82
C TYR A 41 1.72 1.44 6.54
N LEU A 42 1.14 2.41 5.83
CA LEU A 42 0.12 3.29 6.41
C LEU A 42 -1.13 2.52 6.84
N SER A 43 -1.57 1.57 6.03
CA SER A 43 -2.75 0.75 6.33
C SER A 43 -2.54 -0.12 7.57
N ASP A 44 -1.42 -0.84 7.63
CA ASP A 44 -1.07 -1.72 8.75
C ASP A 44 -0.95 -0.90 10.05
N ASN A 45 -0.26 0.26 10.02
CA ASN A 45 -0.16 1.14 11.19
C ASN A 45 -1.52 1.68 11.63
N TYR A 46 -2.39 2.03 10.68
CA TYR A 46 -3.73 2.53 10.97
C TYR A 46 -4.62 1.45 11.59
N GLU A 47 -4.63 0.24 11.02
CA GLU A 47 -5.40 -0.90 11.53
C GLU A 47 -4.91 -1.32 12.94
N ASP A 48 -3.60 -1.33 13.19
CA ASP A 48 -3.05 -1.59 14.53
C ASP A 48 -3.54 -0.57 15.57
N ALA A 49 -3.52 0.71 15.21
CA ALA A 49 -3.94 1.78 16.09
C ALA A 49 -5.46 1.77 16.31
N ALA A 50 -6.24 1.48 15.26
CA ALA A 50 -7.68 1.30 15.33
C ALA A 50 -8.05 0.11 16.21
N ARG A 51 -7.36 -1.02 16.06
CA ARG A 51 -7.52 -2.21 16.91
C ARG A 51 -7.24 -1.90 18.37
N SER A 52 -6.16 -1.16 18.64
CA SER A 52 -5.81 -0.74 19.99
C SER A 52 -6.81 0.25 20.58
N GLU A 53 -7.47 1.06 19.75
CA GLU A 53 -8.47 2.04 20.18
C GLU A 53 -9.83 1.39 20.45
N LEU A 54 -10.28 0.53 19.53
CA LEU A 54 -11.57 -0.15 19.63
C LEU A 54 -11.55 -1.26 20.68
N GLY A 55 -10.39 -1.87 20.94
CA GLY A 55 -10.23 -2.88 21.99
C GLY A 55 -11.21 -4.05 21.80
N ALA A 56 -12.17 -4.17 22.73
CA ALA A 56 -13.19 -5.22 22.68
C ALA A 56 -14.21 -5.06 21.55
N ASP A 57 -14.37 -3.84 21.02
CA ASP A 57 -15.28 -3.55 19.91
C ASP A 57 -14.65 -3.87 18.54
N TRP A 58 -13.37 -4.27 18.51
CA TRP A 58 -12.71 -4.70 17.28
C TRP A 58 -13.34 -6.00 16.74
N PRO A 59 -13.88 -6.02 15.51
CA PRO A 59 -14.55 -7.21 15.01
C PRO A 59 -13.61 -8.41 14.86
N GLU A 60 -14.05 -9.58 15.32
CA GLU A 60 -13.42 -10.86 15.00
C GLU A 60 -14.09 -11.46 13.79
N LEU A 61 -13.33 -11.60 12.71
CA LEU A 61 -13.83 -12.14 11.46
C LEU A 61 -13.47 -13.63 11.32
N PRO A 62 -14.36 -14.45 10.72
CA PRO A 62 -14.02 -15.80 10.30
C PRO A 62 -12.81 -15.82 9.37
N ALA A 63 -12.06 -16.93 9.36
CA ALA A 63 -10.82 -17.05 8.56
C ALA A 63 -11.04 -16.94 7.04
N ASP A 64 -12.27 -17.14 6.56
CA ASP A 64 -12.67 -17.01 5.16
C ASP A 64 -13.19 -15.60 4.80
N ASP A 65 -13.49 -14.75 5.77
CA ASP A 65 -13.86 -13.35 5.52
C ASP A 65 -12.58 -12.53 5.26
N ARG A 66 -12.49 -11.98 4.04
CA ARG A 66 -11.32 -11.22 3.56
C ARG A 66 -11.47 -9.72 3.72
N ARG A 67 -12.55 -9.24 4.33
CA ARG A 67 -12.73 -7.83 4.64
C ARG A 67 -11.77 -7.41 5.76
N SER A 68 -11.43 -6.13 5.80
CA SER A 68 -10.83 -5.54 6.99
C SER A 68 -11.84 -5.59 8.14
N PRO A 69 -11.44 -6.00 9.36
CA PRO A 69 -12.29 -5.86 10.54
C PRO A 69 -12.76 -4.42 10.76
N LEU A 70 -11.92 -3.43 10.40
CA LEU A 70 -12.31 -2.03 10.48
C LEU A 70 -13.44 -1.69 9.52
N ALA A 71 -13.49 -2.31 8.33
CA ALA A 71 -14.61 -2.13 7.41
C ALA A 71 -15.93 -2.61 8.04
N VAL A 72 -15.90 -3.76 8.71
CA VAL A 72 -17.07 -4.31 9.41
C VAL A 72 -17.49 -3.41 10.57
N TRP A 73 -16.52 -2.86 11.31
CA TRP A 73 -16.81 -1.92 12.39
C TRP A 73 -17.48 -0.64 11.86
N TYR A 74 -16.97 -0.07 10.76
CA TYR A 74 -17.58 1.10 10.09
C TYR A 74 -19.01 0.81 9.63
N GLU A 75 -19.27 -0.37 9.07
CA GLU A 75 -20.62 -0.79 8.64
C GLU A 75 -21.60 -0.91 9.82
N GLN A 76 -21.12 -1.37 10.98
CA GLN A 76 -21.94 -1.61 12.17
C GLN A 76 -22.18 -0.36 13.01
N ASN A 77 -21.26 0.62 12.98
CA ASN A 77 -21.27 1.78 13.88
C ASN A 77 -21.22 3.11 13.10
N PRO A 78 -22.17 3.38 12.17
CA PRO A 78 -22.11 4.55 11.30
C PRO A 78 -22.18 5.88 12.05
N GLU A 79 -22.83 5.91 13.21
CA GLU A 79 -22.97 7.10 14.05
C GLU A 79 -21.69 7.46 14.80
N ASP A 80 -20.81 6.47 15.04
CA ASP A 80 -19.58 6.63 15.81
C ASP A 80 -18.35 6.94 14.94
N ILE A 81 -18.44 6.76 13.62
CA ILE A 81 -17.33 6.95 12.67
C ILE A 81 -16.68 8.33 12.84
N GLU A 82 -17.47 9.40 12.95
CA GLU A 82 -16.92 10.76 12.99
C GLU A 82 -16.06 10.99 14.25
N GLU A 83 -16.52 10.51 15.41
CA GLU A 83 -15.78 10.67 16.66
C GLU A 83 -14.56 9.75 16.70
N PHE A 84 -14.70 8.52 16.21
CA PHE A 84 -13.59 7.59 16.04
C PHE A 84 -12.49 8.19 15.14
N GLU A 85 -12.85 8.76 13.99
CA GLU A 85 -11.89 9.40 13.09
C GLU A 85 -11.19 10.60 13.74
N LYS A 86 -11.88 11.38 14.59
CA LYS A 86 -11.23 12.47 15.37
C LYS A 86 -10.20 11.93 16.35
N VAL A 87 -10.50 10.83 17.05
CA VAL A 87 -9.55 10.18 17.96
C VAL A 87 -8.34 9.67 17.18
N MET A 88 -8.57 9.00 16.05
CA MET A 88 -7.50 8.50 15.19
C MET A 88 -6.60 9.62 14.65
N ARG A 89 -7.17 10.77 14.24
CA ARG A 89 -6.37 11.95 13.84
C ARG A 89 -5.49 12.49 14.97
N ARG A 90 -5.92 12.38 16.24
CA ARG A 90 -5.08 12.79 17.37
C ARG A 90 -3.98 11.78 17.68
N LYS A 91 -4.27 10.49 17.49
CA LYS A 91 -3.39 9.38 17.89
C LYS A 91 -2.31 9.06 16.84
N VAL A 92 -2.69 9.01 15.57
CA VAL A 92 -1.80 8.63 14.46
C VAL A 92 -1.65 9.71 13.40
N HIS A 93 -2.29 10.87 13.56
CA HIS A 93 -2.20 12.03 12.66
C HIS A 93 -2.83 11.87 11.28
N TYR A 94 -3.44 10.71 11.00
CA TYR A 94 -4.18 10.50 9.77
C TYR A 94 -5.35 9.51 9.90
N VAL A 95 -6.22 9.50 8.90
CA VAL A 95 -7.36 8.56 8.78
C VAL A 95 -7.35 7.92 7.40
N ILE A 96 -7.39 6.59 7.33
CA ILE A 96 -7.59 5.86 6.07
C ILE A 96 -8.92 5.16 6.15
N ARG A 97 -9.85 5.53 5.26
CA ARG A 97 -11.15 4.85 5.20
C ARG A 97 -10.99 3.39 4.80
N PRO A 98 -11.83 2.47 5.30
CA PRO A 98 -11.61 1.04 5.12
C PRO A 98 -11.48 0.57 3.66
N GLN A 99 -12.22 1.18 2.73
CA GLN A 99 -12.14 0.86 1.30
C GLN A 99 -10.79 1.20 0.64
N TYR A 100 -9.97 2.04 1.28
CA TYR A 100 -8.65 2.45 0.79
C TYR A 100 -7.50 1.76 1.52
N LEU A 101 -7.79 0.93 2.52
CA LEU A 101 -6.78 0.12 3.20
C LEU A 101 -6.17 -0.91 2.22
N TRP A 102 -4.91 -1.25 2.46
CA TRP A 102 -4.18 -2.26 1.70
C TRP A 102 -4.93 -3.59 1.64
N SER A 103 -5.54 -4.05 2.73
CA SER A 103 -6.35 -5.27 2.78
C SER A 103 -7.51 -5.22 1.77
N SER A 104 -8.24 -4.11 1.71
CA SER A 104 -9.32 -3.90 0.73
C SER A 104 -8.82 -3.83 -0.71
N ILE A 105 -7.70 -3.11 -0.95
CA ILE A 105 -7.09 -2.99 -2.28
C ILE A 105 -6.55 -4.35 -2.77
N ALA A 106 -5.90 -5.11 -1.90
CA ALA A 106 -5.40 -6.45 -2.19
C ALA A 106 -6.54 -7.42 -2.50
N GLU A 107 -7.68 -7.32 -1.81
CA GLU A 107 -8.86 -8.15 -2.10
C GLU A 107 -9.50 -7.80 -3.45
N LEU A 108 -9.57 -6.51 -3.81
CA LEU A 108 -10.00 -6.09 -5.15
C LEU A 108 -9.07 -6.64 -6.25
N ALA A 109 -7.76 -6.65 -6.00
CA ALA A 109 -6.78 -7.22 -6.91
C ALA A 109 -6.94 -8.74 -7.05
N ARG A 110 -7.07 -9.46 -5.92
CA ARG A 110 -7.27 -10.92 -5.87
C ARG A 110 -8.53 -11.37 -6.61
N THR A 111 -9.61 -10.61 -6.47
CA THR A 111 -10.89 -10.87 -7.14
C THR A 111 -10.96 -10.33 -8.57
N GLN A 112 -9.88 -9.70 -9.06
CA GLN A 112 -9.79 -9.10 -10.38
C GLN A 112 -10.93 -8.10 -10.65
N SER A 113 -11.28 -7.33 -9.62
CA SER A 113 -12.38 -6.35 -9.67
C SER A 113 -12.10 -5.24 -10.69
N ASP A 114 -13.13 -4.85 -11.44
CA ASP A 114 -13.09 -3.74 -12.40
C ASP A 114 -13.02 -2.35 -11.74
N LYS A 115 -13.18 -2.30 -10.42
CA LYS A 115 -13.15 -1.07 -9.62
C LYS A 115 -11.77 -0.76 -9.04
N LEU A 116 -10.81 -1.69 -9.07
CA LEU A 116 -9.51 -1.53 -8.42
C LEU A 116 -8.84 -0.19 -8.76
N LEU A 117 -8.67 0.11 -10.04
CA LEU A 117 -8.00 1.33 -10.50
C LEU A 117 -8.73 2.57 -9.98
N SER A 118 -10.05 2.63 -10.14
CA SER A 118 -10.83 3.75 -9.62
C SER A 118 -10.70 3.88 -8.10
N THR A 119 -10.80 2.79 -7.34
CA THR A 119 -10.71 2.83 -5.88
C THR A 119 -9.33 3.29 -5.42
N LEU A 120 -8.28 2.83 -6.11
CA LEU A 120 -6.90 3.21 -5.85
C LEU A 120 -6.66 4.70 -6.12
N GLU A 121 -7.14 5.23 -7.25
CA GLU A 121 -7.06 6.66 -7.58
C GLU A 121 -7.77 7.54 -6.55
N HIS A 122 -8.97 7.14 -6.10
CA HIS A 122 -9.69 7.85 -5.04
C HIS A 122 -8.98 7.72 -3.69
N GLY A 123 -8.41 6.55 -3.39
CA GLY A 123 -7.66 6.30 -2.18
C GLY A 123 -6.44 7.19 -2.05
N PHE A 124 -5.60 7.26 -3.08
CA PHE A 124 -4.43 8.15 -3.06
C PHE A 124 -4.81 9.62 -2.92
N LYS A 125 -5.84 10.08 -3.65
CA LYS A 125 -6.34 11.45 -3.50
C LYS A 125 -6.88 11.72 -2.10
N HIS A 126 -7.61 10.79 -1.52
CA HIS A 126 -8.10 10.90 -0.15
C HIS A 126 -6.95 10.98 0.84
N ILE A 127 -5.92 10.14 0.67
CA ILE A 127 -4.75 10.14 1.54
C ILE A 127 -3.99 11.46 1.49
N GLU A 128 -3.78 12.03 0.30
CA GLU A 128 -3.05 13.29 0.15
C GLU A 128 -3.82 14.52 0.68
N ASN A 129 -5.15 14.54 0.50
CA ASN A 129 -5.96 15.75 0.68
C ASN A 129 -6.82 15.75 1.95
N GLU A 130 -7.19 14.57 2.47
CA GLU A 130 -8.18 14.45 3.55
C GLU A 130 -7.65 13.66 4.75
N SER A 131 -6.72 12.73 4.55
CA SER A 131 -6.28 11.84 5.63
C SER A 131 -5.51 12.58 6.71
N PHE A 132 -4.63 13.53 6.37
CA PHE A 132 -3.78 14.22 7.32
C PHE A 132 -4.31 15.61 7.71
N SER A 133 -3.93 16.10 8.90
CA SER A 133 -4.28 17.46 9.35
C SER A 133 -3.55 18.56 8.56
N SER A 134 -2.39 18.24 7.99
CA SER A 134 -1.65 19.08 7.04
C SER A 134 -1.66 18.41 5.68
N ASN A 135 -1.81 19.19 4.60
CA ASN A 135 -1.76 18.64 3.25
C ASN A 135 -0.39 18.01 2.97
N PHE A 136 -0.37 16.71 2.65
CA PHE A 136 0.80 16.01 2.11
C PHE A 136 0.65 15.91 0.58
N GLN A 137 0.56 17.08 -0.07
CA GLN A 137 0.48 17.13 -1.52
C GLN A 137 1.73 16.52 -2.14
N GLY A 138 1.53 15.52 -3.00
CA GLY A 138 2.60 14.82 -3.71
C GLY A 138 3.14 13.56 -3.03
N LEU A 139 2.47 13.03 -2.00
CA LEU A 139 2.87 11.77 -1.37
C LEU A 139 2.85 10.60 -2.35
N PHE A 140 1.93 10.64 -3.31
CA PHE A 140 1.78 9.68 -4.40
C PHE A 140 1.87 10.38 -5.77
N SER A 141 2.53 11.54 -5.90
CA SER A 141 2.65 12.22 -7.22
C SER A 141 3.49 11.44 -8.23
N GLU A 142 4.41 10.61 -7.75
CA GLU A 142 5.33 9.85 -8.60
C GLU A 142 4.63 8.68 -9.32
N ILE A 143 3.49 8.19 -8.81
CA ILE A 143 2.79 7.05 -9.42
C ILE A 143 1.83 7.50 -10.51
N ASN A 144 2.10 7.08 -11.76
CA ASN A 144 1.22 7.38 -12.89
C ASN A 144 0.25 6.23 -13.22
N LEU A 145 -0.85 6.13 -12.48
CA LEU A 145 -1.91 5.12 -12.72
C LEU A 145 -2.58 5.20 -14.10
N THR A 146 -2.34 6.28 -14.86
CA THR A 146 -2.88 6.48 -16.21
C THR A 146 -1.87 6.18 -17.33
N SER A 147 -0.68 5.67 -16.99
CA SER A 147 0.39 5.39 -17.94
C SER A 147 -0.05 4.44 -19.06
N GLU A 148 0.35 4.75 -20.31
CA GLU A 148 0.15 3.83 -21.44
C GLU A 148 0.93 2.52 -21.27
N LYS A 149 1.97 2.51 -20.41
CA LYS A 149 2.75 1.32 -20.09
C LYS A 149 1.96 0.32 -19.22
N LEU A 150 0.94 0.78 -18.49
CA LEU A 150 -0.01 -0.09 -17.79
C LEU A 150 -1.10 -0.62 -18.74
N GLY A 151 -1.42 0.13 -19.78
CA GLY A 151 -2.45 -0.22 -20.76
C GLY A 151 -2.99 0.99 -21.50
N LYS A 152 -3.62 0.74 -22.66
CA LYS A 152 -4.15 1.79 -23.55
C LYS A 152 -5.51 2.33 -23.11
N ASN A 153 -6.22 1.60 -22.24
CA ASN A 153 -7.53 1.98 -21.74
C ASN A 153 -7.68 1.56 -20.27
N TYR A 154 -8.74 2.07 -19.63
CA TYR A 154 -9.04 1.81 -18.22
C TYR A 154 -9.04 0.31 -17.89
N LYS A 155 -9.69 -0.52 -18.71
CA LYS A 155 -9.79 -1.97 -18.47
C LYS A 155 -8.42 -2.63 -18.42
N GLN A 156 -7.57 -2.37 -19.42
CA GLN A 156 -6.21 -2.93 -19.48
C GLN A 156 -5.34 -2.48 -18.30
N ARG A 157 -5.43 -1.20 -17.93
CA ARG A 157 -4.70 -0.65 -16.78
C ARG A 157 -5.15 -1.29 -15.47
N ASN A 158 -6.46 -1.42 -15.29
CA ASN A 158 -7.05 -2.07 -14.12
C ASN A 158 -6.61 -3.54 -14.01
N GLU A 159 -6.73 -4.32 -15.09
CA GLU A 159 -6.28 -5.72 -15.14
C GLU A 159 -4.78 -5.84 -14.81
N ARG A 160 -3.95 -4.94 -15.36
CA ARG A 160 -2.51 -4.92 -15.07
C ARG A 160 -2.22 -4.61 -13.61
N LEU A 161 -2.91 -3.62 -13.04
CA LEU A 161 -2.78 -3.27 -11.62
C LEU A 161 -3.26 -4.39 -10.70
N CYS A 162 -4.34 -5.11 -11.05
CA CYS A 162 -4.79 -6.29 -10.31
C CYS A 162 -3.66 -7.32 -10.21
N VAL A 163 -3.02 -7.64 -11.35
CA VAL A 163 -1.90 -8.59 -11.37
C VAL A 163 -0.73 -8.10 -10.53
N ILE A 164 -0.34 -6.83 -10.65
CA ILE A 164 0.78 -6.25 -9.90
C ILE A 164 0.51 -6.29 -8.39
N ILE A 165 -0.61 -5.74 -7.95
CA ILE A 165 -0.94 -5.66 -6.52
C ILE A 165 -1.13 -7.06 -5.94
N GLN A 166 -1.76 -7.99 -6.68
CA GLN A 166 -1.89 -9.37 -6.22
C GLN A 166 -0.52 -10.02 -6.00
N LYS A 167 0.42 -9.88 -6.95
CA LYS A 167 1.77 -10.46 -6.83
C LYS A 167 2.56 -9.85 -5.68
N ILE A 168 2.44 -8.53 -5.50
CA ILE A 168 3.02 -7.84 -4.35
C ILE A 168 2.43 -8.41 -3.07
N ALA A 169 1.10 -8.50 -2.95
CA ALA A 169 0.43 -9.06 -1.78
C ALA A 169 0.87 -10.50 -1.48
N GLU A 170 1.00 -11.35 -2.50
CA GLU A 170 1.52 -12.73 -2.38
C GLU A 170 2.96 -12.73 -1.84
N GLY A 171 3.87 -11.95 -2.43
CA GLY A 171 5.27 -11.88 -1.97
C GLY A 171 5.41 -11.27 -0.58
N LEU A 172 4.50 -10.39 -0.21
CA LEU A 172 4.43 -9.73 1.08
C LEU A 172 3.81 -10.58 2.18
N ALA A 173 2.98 -11.56 1.84
CA ALA A 173 2.37 -12.49 2.78
C ALA A 173 3.37 -13.46 3.42
N GLU A 174 4.53 -13.68 2.79
CA GLU A 174 5.63 -14.48 3.35
C GLU A 174 6.35 -13.79 4.53
N PHE A 175 6.03 -12.54 4.80
CA PHE A 175 6.72 -11.71 5.76
C PHE A 175 5.75 -11.17 6.81
N PRO A 176 6.07 -11.31 8.12
CA PRO A 176 5.24 -10.73 9.16
C PRO A 176 5.14 -9.21 8.96
N SER A 177 3.98 -8.64 9.30
CA SER A 177 3.70 -7.20 9.24
C SER A 177 4.45 -6.41 10.32
N GLU A 178 5.74 -6.70 10.52
CA GLU A 178 6.59 -5.93 11.41
C GLU A 178 6.97 -4.63 10.69
N ARG A 179 6.64 -3.49 11.31
CA ARG A 179 6.89 -2.15 10.73
C ARG A 179 8.34 -1.95 10.31
N ASP A 180 9.27 -2.47 11.12
CA ASP A 180 10.71 -2.39 10.87
C ASP A 180 11.09 -3.10 9.56
N LEU A 181 10.44 -4.25 9.26
CA LEU A 181 10.72 -5.03 8.06
C LEU A 181 10.25 -4.34 6.76
N LEU A 182 9.11 -3.64 6.82
CA LEU A 182 8.64 -2.85 5.68
C LEU A 182 9.52 -1.63 5.42
N GLY A 183 9.95 -0.94 6.48
CA GLY A 183 10.89 0.18 6.39
C GLY A 183 12.23 -0.25 5.77
N ASP A 184 12.81 -1.34 6.26
CA ASP A 184 14.06 -1.88 5.75
C ASP A 184 13.96 -2.33 4.27
N ALA A 185 12.83 -2.93 3.89
CA ALA A 185 12.60 -3.31 2.50
C ALA A 185 12.45 -2.10 1.58
N TYR A 186 11.84 -1.03 2.08
CA TYR A 186 11.74 0.25 1.38
C TYR A 186 13.14 0.86 1.14
N GLU A 187 13.99 0.91 2.18
CA GLU A 187 15.37 1.37 2.06
C GLU A 187 16.20 0.50 1.11
N TYR A 188 16.06 -0.82 1.20
CA TYR A 188 16.75 -1.75 0.30
C TYR A 188 16.35 -1.52 -1.17
N LEU A 189 15.06 -1.32 -1.44
CA LEU A 189 14.59 -1.04 -2.80
C LEU A 189 15.16 0.28 -3.32
N ILE A 190 15.14 1.35 -2.51
CA ILE A 190 15.78 2.62 -2.87
C ILE A 190 17.25 2.39 -3.24
N GLY A 191 18.00 1.65 -2.41
CA GLY A 191 19.41 1.33 -2.67
C GLY A 191 19.62 0.51 -3.95
N GLN A 192 18.78 -0.51 -4.20
CA GLN A 192 18.87 -1.34 -5.42
C GLN A 192 18.59 -0.53 -6.68
N PHE A 193 17.54 0.29 -6.69
CA PHE A 193 17.22 1.12 -7.85
C PHE A 193 18.29 2.22 -8.07
N ALA A 194 18.87 2.77 -7.01
CA ALA A 194 20.02 3.68 -7.13
C ALA A 194 21.24 2.98 -7.75
N SER A 195 21.53 1.74 -7.35
CA SER A 195 22.68 0.98 -7.88
C SER A 195 22.46 0.41 -9.29
N GLY A 196 21.21 0.09 -9.65
CA GLY A 196 20.85 -0.50 -10.94
C GLY A 196 20.80 0.49 -12.10
N ASN A 197 20.77 1.79 -11.82
CA ASN A 197 20.65 2.85 -12.82
C ASN A 197 21.99 3.37 -13.38
N GLY A 198 23.13 2.87 -12.91
CA GLY A 198 24.45 3.28 -13.43
C GLY A 198 24.84 4.73 -13.12
N THR A 199 24.00 5.50 -12.44
CA THR A 199 24.34 6.78 -11.81
C THR A 199 24.73 6.53 -10.37
N GLU A 200 25.97 6.86 -10.02
CA GLU A 200 26.56 6.65 -8.71
C GLU A 200 25.64 7.18 -7.59
N ALA A 201 25.40 6.33 -6.60
CA ALA A 201 24.56 6.53 -5.41
C ALA A 201 25.11 7.59 -4.43
N SER A 202 25.71 8.68 -4.92
CA SER A 202 26.41 9.69 -4.14
C SER A 202 25.57 10.93 -3.81
N GLU A 203 24.40 11.14 -4.42
CA GLU A 203 23.64 12.39 -4.26
C GLU A 203 22.36 12.29 -3.41
N PHE A 204 21.93 11.09 -2.99
CA PHE A 204 20.63 10.91 -2.32
C PHE A 204 20.69 10.60 -0.82
N TYR A 205 21.89 10.50 -0.22
CA TYR A 205 22.04 10.32 1.23
C TYR A 205 22.81 11.48 1.85
N THR A 206 22.10 12.35 2.57
CA THR A 206 22.66 13.17 3.66
C THR A 206 21.72 13.11 4.85
#